data_AF-R7SN32-F1
#
_entry.id   AF-R7SN32-F1
#
_cell.length_a   1.000
_cell.length_b   1.000
_cell.length_c   1.000
_cell.angle_alpha   90.00
_cell.angle_beta   90.00
_cell.angle_gamma   90.00
#
_symmetry.space_group_name_H-M   'P 1'
#
loop_
_entity.id
_entity.type
_entity.pdbx_description
1 polymer ?
#
loop_
_entity_poly.entity_id
_entity_poly.type
_entity_poly.pdbx_seq_one_letter_code
_entity_poly.pdbx_strand_id
1 'polypeptide(L)'
;EFRSGACLNTIFGPNSTGKSSISRTLCLGLARSPSISSRSPKIGKQDGDCQIKLKGTKGKSVHIVRRDLSSNSNSAQLMFNGRSSSGKYTSASMVELDRCRPTAFGMSSV
;
A
#
# COMPACT_ATOMS: atom_id res chain seq x y z
N GLU A 1 -4.30 -13.32 -1.75
CA GLU A 1 -4.53 -12.32 -0.69
C GLU A 1 -3.51 -12.55 0.42
N PHE A 2 -2.92 -11.48 0.98
CA PHE A 2 -1.97 -11.56 2.10
C PHE A 2 -2.59 -10.94 3.34
N ARG A 3 -2.49 -11.61 4.50
CA ARG A 3 -3.04 -11.13 5.78
C ARG A 3 -1.92 -10.89 6.77
N SER A 4 -1.44 -9.66 6.82
CA SER A 4 -0.37 -9.25 7.73
C SER A 4 -0.92 -8.90 9.11
N GLY A 5 -0.20 -9.28 10.16
CA GLY A 5 -0.49 -8.91 11.55
C GLY A 5 -0.01 -7.49 11.91
N ALA A 6 -0.33 -7.03 13.11
CA ALA A 6 0.06 -5.69 13.59
C ALA A 6 1.55 -5.57 13.97
N CYS A 7 2.24 -6.70 14.13
CA CYS A 7 3.63 -6.79 14.54
C CYS A 7 4.56 -6.97 13.33
N LEU A 8 5.81 -7.39 13.56
CA LEU A 8 6.77 -7.68 12.50
C LEU A 8 6.22 -8.76 11.55
N ASN A 9 6.16 -8.43 10.26
CA ASN A 9 5.85 -9.37 9.19
C ASN A 9 7.06 -9.45 8.25
N THR A 10 7.51 -10.67 7.94
CA THR A 10 8.68 -10.90 7.08
C THR A 10 8.27 -11.69 5.83
N ILE A 11 8.69 -11.21 4.65
CA ILE A 11 8.51 -11.92 3.38
C ILE A 11 9.82 -12.60 3.01
N PHE A 12 9.84 -13.94 2.97
CA PHE A 12 11.03 -14.74 2.65
C PHE A 12 10.79 -15.68 1.45
N GLY A 13 11.87 -16.09 0.77
CA GLY A 13 11.83 -17.04 -0.34
C GLY A 13 13.06 -16.95 -1.26
N PRO A 14 13.21 -17.86 -2.23
CA PRO A 14 14.31 -17.88 -3.20
C PRO A 14 14.45 -16.59 -4.01
N ASN A 15 15.61 -16.34 -4.61
CA ASN A 15 15.78 -15.21 -5.51
C ASN A 15 14.80 -15.30 -6.70
N SER A 16 14.31 -14.15 -7.16
CA SER A 16 13.35 -14.04 -8.28
C SER A 16 11.91 -14.54 -8.02
N THR A 17 11.53 -14.90 -6.79
CA THR A 17 10.12 -15.28 -6.46
C THR A 17 9.16 -14.10 -6.28
N GLY A 18 9.55 -12.89 -6.67
CA GLY A 18 8.66 -11.73 -6.62
C GLY A 18 8.59 -11.00 -5.28
N LYS A 19 9.51 -11.25 -4.32
CA LYS A 19 9.59 -10.46 -3.06
C LYS A 19 9.70 -8.96 -3.31
N SER A 20 10.57 -8.56 -4.24
CA SER A 20 10.72 -7.17 -4.68
C SER A 20 9.49 -6.67 -5.44
N SER A 21 8.77 -7.56 -6.15
CA SER A 21 7.50 -7.22 -6.80
C SER A 21 6.43 -6.87 -5.76
N ILE A 22 6.33 -7.61 -4.65
CA ILE A 22 5.38 -7.28 -3.56
C ILE A 22 5.71 -5.91 -2.96
N SER A 23 6.98 -5.64 -2.67
CA SER A 23 7.43 -4.32 -2.19
C SER A 23 7.09 -3.20 -3.18
N ARG A 24 7.33 -3.42 -4.48
CA ARG A 24 7.01 -2.45 -5.53
C ARG A 24 5.50 -2.21 -5.63
N THR A 25 4.70 -3.27 -5.56
CA THR A 25 3.24 -3.21 -5.55
C THR A 25 2.73 -2.40 -4.35
N LEU A 26 3.34 -2.56 -3.17
CA LEU A 26 3.04 -1.73 -2.00
C LEU A 26 3.36 -0.25 -2.24
N CYS A 27 4.53 0.06 -2.82
CA CYS A 27 4.88 1.45 -3.16
C CYS A 27 3.89 2.07 -4.16
N LEU A 28 3.52 1.32 -5.20
CA LEU A 28 2.55 1.75 -6.21
C LEU A 28 1.17 1.97 -5.60
N GLY A 29 0.68 1.02 -4.81
CA GLY A 29 -0.63 1.09 -4.15
C GLY A 29 -0.74 2.24 -3.15
N LEU A 30 0.33 2.55 -2.40
CA LEU A 30 0.37 3.66 -1.44
C LEU A 30 0.68 5.04 -2.07
N ALA A 31 0.64 5.13 -3.40
CA ALA A 31 0.93 6.36 -4.15
C ALA A 31 2.30 6.99 -3.85
N ARG A 32 3.29 6.18 -3.46
CA ARG A 32 4.67 6.62 -3.28
C ARG A 32 5.44 6.49 -4.59
N SER A 33 6.39 7.40 -4.81
CA SER A 33 7.17 7.41 -6.05
C SER A 33 7.86 6.05 -6.26
N PRO A 34 7.68 5.42 -7.43
CA PRO A 34 8.35 4.17 -7.78
C PRO A 34 9.85 4.37 -8.04
N SER A 35 10.37 5.61 -7.99
CA SER A 35 11.79 5.95 -8.19
C SER A 35 12.74 5.28 -7.19
N ILE A 36 12.24 4.76 -6.06
CA ILE A 36 13.01 3.92 -5.12
C ILE A 36 13.39 2.56 -5.73
N SER A 37 12.78 2.15 -6.84
CA SER A 37 13.12 0.91 -7.52
C SER A 37 13.29 1.20 -9.02
N SER A 38 14.53 1.14 -9.49
CA SER A 38 15.00 1.43 -10.85
C SER A 38 14.50 0.46 -11.94
N ARG A 39 13.49 -0.37 -11.67
CA ARG A 39 12.91 -1.32 -12.63
C ARG A 39 11.49 -0.92 -13.00
N SER A 40 11.25 -0.52 -14.24
CA SER A 40 9.88 -0.32 -14.77
C SER A 40 9.02 -1.56 -14.49
N PRO A 41 7.78 -1.41 -13.97
CA PRO A 41 6.89 -2.55 -13.80
C PRO A 41 6.50 -3.03 -15.19
N LYS A 42 7.15 -4.07 -15.70
CA LYS A 42 6.67 -4.79 -16.88
C LYS A 42 5.43 -5.56 -16.43
N ILE A 43 4.26 -5.02 -16.72
CA ILE A 43 2.98 -5.71 -16.51
C ILE A 43 2.91 -6.78 -17.59
N GLY A 44 3.09 -8.05 -17.22
CA GLY A 44 3.05 -9.17 -18.18
C GLY A 44 1.63 -9.58 -18.59
N LYS A 45 0.59 -8.94 -18.02
CA LYS A 45 -0.83 -9.17 -18.28
C LYS A 45 -1.47 -7.86 -18.75
N GLN A 46 -2.48 -7.95 -19.63
CA GLN A 46 -3.11 -6.76 -20.22
C GLN A 46 -3.69 -5.81 -19.17
N ASP A 47 -4.24 -6.34 -18.07
CA ASP A 47 -4.71 -5.54 -16.94
C ASP A 47 -4.40 -6.24 -15.62
N GLY A 48 -4.16 -5.45 -14.57
CA GLY A 48 -3.95 -5.95 -13.22
C GLY A 48 -4.22 -4.88 -12.17
N ASP A 49 -4.67 -5.30 -11.00
CA ASP A 49 -4.95 -4.40 -9.89
C ASP A 49 -4.10 -4.71 -8.66
N CYS A 50 -3.89 -3.69 -7.84
CA CYS A 50 -3.32 -3.81 -6.51
C CYS A 50 -4.28 -3.19 -5.50
N GLN A 51 -4.73 -3.98 -4.54
CA GLN A 51 -5.54 -3.50 -3.43
C GLN A 51 -4.82 -3.67 -2.09
N ILE A 52 -4.79 -2.59 -1.31
CA ILE A 52 -4.22 -2.55 0.04
C ILE A 52 -5.34 -2.16 1.00
N LYS A 53 -5.60 -3.05 1.96
CA LYS A 53 -6.58 -2.84 3.03
C LYS A 53 -5.84 -2.47 4.31
N LEU A 54 -6.04 -1.24 4.77
CA LEU A 54 -5.40 -0.68 5.96
C LEU A 54 -6.42 -0.60 7.08
N LYS A 55 -6.06 -1.17 8.24
CA LYS A 55 -6.89 -1.06 9.45
C LYS A 55 -6.96 0.42 9.86
N GLY A 56 -8.18 0.93 10.05
CA GLY A 56 -8.41 2.24 10.63
C GLY A 56 -7.99 2.31 12.10
N THR A 57 -7.92 3.51 12.64
CA THR A 57 -7.68 3.73 14.07
C THR A 57 -8.87 3.24 14.89
N LYS A 58 -8.75 3.13 16.23
CA LYS A 58 -9.90 2.76 17.08
C LYS A 58 -11.10 3.64 16.76
N GLY A 59 -12.21 3.02 16.35
CA GLY A 59 -13.46 3.72 15.98
C GLY A 59 -13.54 4.28 14.56
N LYS A 60 -12.46 4.26 13.76
CA LYS A 60 -12.48 4.67 12.35
C LYS A 60 -12.65 3.47 11.41
N SER A 61 -13.23 3.72 10.24
CA SER A 61 -13.43 2.71 9.21
C SER A 61 -12.11 2.23 8.61
N VAL A 62 -12.14 1.02 8.05
CA VAL A 62 -11.01 0.45 7.31
C VAL A 62 -10.83 1.24 6.01
N HIS A 63 -9.59 1.58 5.69
CA HIS A 63 -9.25 2.25 4.43
C HIS A 63 -8.85 1.22 3.38
N ILE A 64 -9.41 1.34 2.18
CA ILE A 64 -9.10 0.48 1.05
C ILE A 64 -8.51 1.36 -0.05
N VAL A 65 -7.26 1.13 -0.38
CA VAL A 65 -6.58 1.79 -1.50
C VAL A 65 -6.44 0.79 -2.62
N ARG A 66 -6.97 1.11 -3.80
CA ARG A 66 -6.87 0.28 -5.00
C ARG A 66 -6.18 1.06 -6.10
N ARG A 67 -5.30 0.41 -6.83
CA ARG A 67 -4.67 0.96 -8.01
C ARG A 67 -4.83 -0.01 -9.17
N ASP A 68 -5.50 0.45 -10.21
CA ASP A 68 -5.68 -0.30 -11.45
C ASP A 68 -4.58 0.08 -12.42
N LEU A 69 -3.91 -0.95 -12.95
CA LEU A 69 -2.83 -0.86 -13.90
C LEU A 69 -3.29 -1.51 -15.20
N SER A 70 -3.32 -0.73 -16.28
CA SER A 70 -3.56 -1.25 -17.63
C SER A 70 -2.26 -1.24 -18.42
N SER A 71 -2.05 -2.24 -19.27
CA SER A 71 -0.92 -2.26 -20.20
C SER A 71 -1.05 -1.20 -21.29
N ASN A 72 -2.29 -0.79 -21.59
CA ASN A 72 -2.60 0.16 -22.66
C ASN A 72 -2.47 1.61 -22.23
N SER A 73 -2.41 1.89 -20.92
CA SER A 73 -2.29 3.24 -20.41
C SER A 73 -1.15 3.36 -19.40
N ASN A 74 -0.26 4.33 -19.66
CA ASN A 74 0.71 4.78 -18.65
C ASN A 74 0.04 5.46 -17.45
N SER A 75 -1.26 5.77 -17.53
CA SER A 75 -2.06 6.23 -16.41
C SER A 75 -2.58 5.04 -15.60
N ALA A 76 -2.29 5.08 -14.31
CA ALA A 76 -2.81 4.13 -13.32
C ALA A 76 -3.91 4.82 -12.51
N GLN A 77 -5.14 4.31 -12.59
CA GLN A 77 -6.26 4.85 -11.82
C GLN A 77 -6.08 4.50 -10.35
N LEU A 78 -6.17 5.51 -9.47
CA LEU A 78 -6.09 5.32 -8.04
C LEU A 78 -7.49 5.52 -7.44
N MET A 79 -7.92 4.56 -6.63
CA MET A 79 -9.18 4.58 -5.93
C MET A 79 -8.94 4.49 -4.43
N PHE A 80 -9.65 5.31 -3.67
CA PHE A 80 -9.67 5.30 -2.22
C PHE A 80 -11.11 5.05 -1.76
N ASN A 81 -11.33 3.99 -0.98
CA ASN A 81 -12.64 3.55 -0.52
C ASN A 81 -13.69 3.46 -1.65
N GLY A 82 -13.27 2.96 -2.82
CA GLY A 82 -14.14 2.81 -4.00
C GLY A 82 -14.38 4.09 -4.80
N ARG A 83 -13.77 5.22 -4.45
CA ARG A 83 -13.88 6.50 -5.19
C ARG A 83 -12.55 6.85 -5.85
N SER A 84 -12.58 7.38 -7.07
CA SER A 84 -11.38 7.90 -7.73
C SER A 84 -10.72 8.98 -6.87
N SER A 85 -9.42 8.84 -6.60
CA SER A 85 -8.69 9.73 -5.71
C SER A 85 -7.33 10.11 -6.28
N SER A 86 -6.80 11.24 -5.83
CA SER A 86 -5.47 11.68 -6.23
C SER A 86 -4.39 11.03 -5.36
N GLY A 87 -3.18 10.92 -5.90
CA GLY A 87 -2.02 10.46 -5.11
C GLY A 87 -1.78 11.31 -3.86
N LYS A 88 -2.01 12.62 -3.94
CA LYS A 88 -1.87 13.56 -2.82
C LYS A 88 -2.83 13.25 -1.68
N TYR A 89 -4.10 12.98 -2.00
CA TYR A 89 -5.11 12.62 -1.00
C TYR A 89 -4.75 11.32 -0.30
N THR A 90 -4.39 10.29 -1.08
CA THR A 90 -4.00 8.98 -0.55
C THR A 90 -2.77 9.08 0.35
N SER A 91 -1.76 9.86 -0.06
CA SER A 91 -0.56 10.09 0.77
C SER A 91 -0.88 10.85 2.06
N ALA A 92 -1.81 11.81 2.02
CA ALA A 92 -2.23 12.56 3.21
C ALA A 92 -2.98 11.67 4.21
N SER A 93 -3.91 10.83 3.73
CA SER A 93 -4.59 9.84 4.57
C SER A 93 -3.61 8.84 5.20
N MET A 94 -2.54 8.47 4.48
CA MET A 94 -1.50 7.59 5.02
C MET A 94 -0.73 8.24 6.18
N VAL A 95 -0.41 9.53 6.07
CA VAL A 95 0.22 10.31 7.14
C VAL A 95 -0.70 10.45 8.35
N GLU A 96 -2.00 10.63 8.12
CA GLU A 96 -2.99 10.67 9.21
C GLU A 96 -3.04 9.35 9.99
N LEU A 97 -3.03 8.21 9.28
CA LEU A 97 -3.05 6.89 9.90
C LEU A 97 -1.80 6.59 10.74
N ASP A 98 -0.63 7.05 10.30
CA ASP A 98 0.63 6.88 11.03
C ASP A 98 0.62 7.66 12.36
N ARG A 99 0.15 8.92 12.32
CA ARG A 99 0.07 9.79 13.51
C ARG A 99 -0.91 9.29 14.58
N CYS A 100 -1.90 8.50 14.19
CA CYS A 100 -2.90 7.98 15.12
C CYS A 100 -2.57 6.56 15.64
N ARG A 101 -1.33 6.08 15.48
CA ARG A 101 -0.88 4.89 16.22
C ARG A 101 -1.00 5.19 17.71
N PRO A 102 -1.73 4.38 18.50
CA PRO A 102 -1.53 4.41 19.94
C PRO A 102 -0.05 4.07 20.15
N THR A 103 0.71 5.01 20.71
CA THR A 103 2.09 4.81 21.15
C THR A 103 2.08 3.71 22.20
N ALA A 104 2.19 2.46 21.76
CA ALA A 104 2.48 1.32 22.63
C ALA A 104 3.96 1.37 23.01
N PHE A 105 4.39 2.46 23.65
CA PHE A 105 5.66 2.68 24.34
C PHE A 105 5.53 3.98 25.15
N GLY A 106 4.48 4.05 25.97
CA GLY A 106 4.32 5.05 27.03
C GLY A 106 4.21 4.28 28.33
N MET A 107 5.26 4.40 29.14
CA MET A 107 5.41 3.71 30.42
C MET A 107 4.19 3.93 31.31
N SER A 108 3.75 2.86 31.96
CA SER A 108 2.91 2.96 33.15
C SER A 108 3.73 3.67 34.22
N SER A 109 3.40 4.92 34.54
CA SER A 109 3.83 5.58 35.77
C SER A 109 2.59 5.77 36.64
N VAL A 110 2.34 4.76 37.47
CA VAL A 110 1.75 4.92 38.80
C VAL A 110 2.86 4.73 39.81
#